data_AF-A0A7V9RDK5-F1
#
_entry.id   AF-A0A7V9RDK5-F1
#
_cell.length_a   1.000
_cell.length_b   1.000
_cell.length_c   1.000
_cell.angle_alpha   90.00
_cell.angle_beta   90.00
_cell.angle_gamma   90.00
#
_symmetry.space_group_name_H-M   'P 1'
#
loop_
_entity.id
_entity.type
_entity.pdbx_description
1 polymer ?
#
loop_
_entity_poly.entity_id
_entity_poly.type
_entity_poly.pdbx_seq_one_letter_code
_entity_poly.pdbx_strand_id
1 'polypeptide(L)'
;MSKAWWIAVLRLTGLLFLTGMAASRLGLVLHELGGHGGFALAFGGEITDLKLFWFGGGWIGYSIDEPTAATLVAATLGGIILEAVLGAALVIGLARADARATAAARTNLAIRIARGVGAAFVGHACWYFATGTWHGYGDGLPTHRALGDARYPIAIVAGLATSAVAWWAARLVLGALATVIPGSRRARAGAVVASLGIAATLLVVPAVIEFQLRGDQRYGAIMKREGDRRADRELAAWQRERARHGAVIDPAVREAEARRLAARHREPPFMPVLALLVLASIITGAFRARVAEGAAVTKRQLTVAAALAIGSLAAVIALDIAFL
;
A
#
# COMPACT_ATOMS: atom_id res chain seq x y z
N MET A 1 -4.92 -5.49 35.48
CA MET A 1 -5.47 -4.55 34.47
C MET A 1 -6.98 -4.49 34.65
N SER A 2 -7.63 -3.34 34.54
CA SER A 2 -9.09 -3.20 34.82
C SER A 2 -9.96 -3.58 33.62
N LYS A 3 -11.24 -3.89 33.86
CA LYS A 3 -12.26 -4.09 32.80
C LYS A 3 -12.32 -2.92 31.81
N ALA A 4 -12.24 -1.69 32.31
CA ALA A 4 -12.25 -0.48 31.49
C ALA A 4 -11.06 -0.41 30.51
N TRP A 5 -9.89 -0.90 30.94
CA TRP A 5 -8.70 -0.94 30.09
C TRP A 5 -8.90 -1.88 28.90
N TRP A 6 -9.38 -3.10 29.13
CA TRP A 6 -9.63 -4.08 28.07
C TRP A 6 -10.69 -3.58 27.08
N ILE A 7 -11.76 -2.96 27.56
CA ILE A 7 -12.78 -2.36 26.69
C ILE A 7 -12.18 -1.28 25.80
N ALA A 8 -11.30 -0.42 26.34
CA ALA A 8 -10.65 0.63 25.55
C ALA A 8 -9.73 0.05 24.47
N VAL A 9 -8.96 -0.99 24.79
CA VAL A 9 -8.10 -1.70 23.81
C VAL A 9 -8.93 -2.33 22.70
N LEU A 10 -9.97 -3.08 23.03
CA LEU A 10 -10.84 -3.73 22.03
C LEU A 10 -11.51 -2.71 21.11
N ARG A 11 -11.99 -1.58 21.66
CA ARG A 11 -12.58 -0.49 20.86
C ARG A 11 -11.55 0.16 19.95
N LEU A 12 -10.34 0.41 20.45
CA LEU A 12 -9.26 0.98 19.64
C LEU A 12 -8.87 0.02 18.51
N THR A 13 -8.65 -1.26 18.82
CA THR A 13 -8.35 -2.29 17.81
C THR A 13 -9.46 -2.37 16.76
N GLY A 14 -10.72 -2.42 17.18
CA GLY A 14 -11.87 -2.44 16.26
C GLY A 14 -11.90 -1.20 15.37
N LEU A 15 -11.70 -0.01 15.93
CA LEU A 15 -11.67 1.23 15.14
C LEU A 15 -10.53 1.24 14.12
N LEU A 16 -9.32 0.82 14.52
CA LEU A 16 -8.16 0.77 13.64
C LEU A 16 -8.34 -0.25 12.53
N PHE A 17 -8.83 -1.45 12.85
CA PHE A 17 -9.14 -2.49 11.87
C PHE A 17 -10.18 -2.02 10.86
N LEU A 18 -11.33 -1.52 11.33
CA LEU A 18 -12.42 -1.08 10.47
C LEU A 18 -12.02 0.12 9.59
N THR A 19 -11.31 1.09 10.16
CA THR A 19 -10.81 2.23 9.38
C THR A 19 -9.76 1.79 8.37
N GLY A 20 -8.84 0.92 8.75
CA GLY A 20 -7.82 0.37 7.85
C GLY A 20 -8.44 -0.43 6.71
N MET A 21 -9.45 -1.25 7.00
CA MET A 21 -10.22 -1.98 5.99
C MET A 21 -10.90 -1.01 5.02
N ALA A 22 -11.66 -0.04 5.55
CA ALA A 22 -12.34 0.95 4.73
C ALA A 22 -11.36 1.74 3.83
N ALA A 23 -10.27 2.25 4.43
CA ALA A 23 -9.26 2.99 3.69
C ALA A 23 -8.59 2.12 2.61
N SER A 24 -8.27 0.87 2.93
CA SER A 24 -7.64 -0.05 1.98
C SER A 24 -8.56 -0.38 0.80
N ARG A 25 -9.85 -0.66 1.04
CA ARG A 25 -10.79 -1.02 -0.04
C ARG A 25 -11.19 0.19 -0.88
N LEU A 26 -11.47 1.33 -0.26
CA LEU A 26 -11.73 2.58 -1.00
C LEU A 26 -10.49 3.01 -1.78
N GLY A 27 -9.31 2.92 -1.15
CA GLY A 27 -8.03 3.18 -1.79
C GLY A 27 -7.84 2.31 -3.02
N LEU A 28 -8.07 0.99 -2.92
CA LEU A 28 -7.98 0.06 -4.04
C LEU A 28 -8.90 0.46 -5.21
N VAL A 29 -10.19 0.71 -4.95
CA VAL A 29 -11.13 1.12 -6.02
C VAL A 29 -10.70 2.43 -6.67
N LEU A 30 -10.29 3.42 -5.86
CA LEU A 30 -9.79 4.68 -6.37
C LEU A 30 -8.51 4.49 -7.17
N HIS A 31 -7.57 3.67 -6.71
CA HIS A 31 -6.30 3.41 -7.36
C HIS A 31 -6.48 2.78 -8.74
N GLU A 32 -7.24 1.69 -8.81
CA GLU A 32 -7.44 0.92 -10.03
C GLU A 32 -8.37 1.65 -11.01
N LEU A 33 -9.60 1.94 -10.59
CA LEU A 33 -10.61 2.51 -11.47
C LEU A 33 -10.47 4.02 -11.62
N GLY A 34 -10.28 4.74 -10.51
CA GLY A 34 -10.15 6.20 -10.55
C GLY A 34 -8.81 6.65 -11.13
N GLY A 35 -7.73 5.94 -10.77
CA GLY A 35 -6.37 6.25 -11.17
C GLY A 35 -6.05 5.70 -12.54
N HIS A 36 -5.74 4.40 -12.65
CA HIS A 36 -5.36 3.83 -13.94
C HIS A 36 -6.48 3.90 -14.97
N GLY A 37 -7.68 3.45 -14.62
CA GLY A 37 -8.85 3.47 -15.51
C GLY A 37 -9.23 4.89 -15.92
N GLY A 38 -9.33 5.81 -14.96
CA GLY A 38 -9.65 7.21 -15.21
C GLY A 38 -8.64 7.90 -16.14
N PHE A 39 -7.34 7.64 -15.96
CA PHE A 39 -6.31 8.17 -16.87
C PHE A 39 -6.38 7.53 -18.26
N ALA A 40 -6.59 6.21 -18.35
CA ALA A 40 -6.73 5.53 -19.65
C ALA A 40 -7.92 6.11 -20.44
N LEU A 41 -9.08 6.25 -19.80
CA LEU A 41 -10.28 6.86 -20.39
C LEU A 41 -10.03 8.33 -20.80
N ALA A 42 -9.30 9.10 -20.00
CA ALA A 42 -8.96 10.49 -20.31
C ALA A 42 -8.05 10.62 -21.56
N PHE A 43 -7.33 9.55 -21.92
CA PHE A 43 -6.54 9.47 -23.15
C PHE A 43 -7.26 8.75 -24.30
N GLY A 44 -8.59 8.61 -24.22
CA GLY A 44 -9.40 7.99 -25.27
C GLY A 44 -9.33 6.46 -25.29
N GLY A 45 -8.79 5.84 -24.22
CA GLY A 45 -8.77 4.41 -24.06
C GLY A 45 -10.06 3.82 -23.50
N GLU A 46 -10.02 2.53 -23.20
CA GLU A 46 -11.10 1.78 -22.55
C GLU A 46 -10.56 0.83 -21.47
N ILE A 47 -11.41 0.52 -20.48
CA ILE A 47 -11.12 -0.50 -19.48
C ILE A 47 -11.53 -1.84 -20.08
N THR A 48 -10.56 -2.74 -20.25
CA THR A 48 -10.78 -4.04 -20.87
C THR A 48 -11.05 -5.13 -19.85
N ASP A 49 -10.57 -4.97 -18.63
CA ASP A 49 -10.57 -6.03 -17.63
C ASP A 49 -10.31 -5.45 -16.23
N LEU A 50 -10.79 -6.12 -15.18
CA LEU A 50 -10.60 -5.68 -13.80
C LEU A 50 -10.63 -6.88 -12.86
N LYS A 51 -9.61 -6.97 -12.00
CA LYS A 51 -9.58 -7.94 -10.91
C LYS A 51 -9.32 -7.25 -9.59
N LEU A 52 -10.23 -7.41 -8.64
CA LEU A 52 -10.05 -6.91 -7.28
C LEU A 52 -10.07 -8.06 -6.27
N PHE A 53 -8.98 -8.20 -5.54
CA PHE A 53 -8.96 -9.09 -4.38
C PHE A 53 -9.75 -8.44 -3.24
N TRP A 54 -10.58 -9.23 -2.56
CA TRP A 54 -11.49 -8.73 -1.53
C TRP A 54 -10.74 -8.17 -0.32
N PHE A 55 -9.60 -8.74 0.01
CA PHE A 55 -8.70 -8.31 1.08
C PHE A 55 -7.31 -7.90 0.55
N GLY A 56 -6.93 -8.38 -0.64
CA GLY A 56 -5.65 -8.05 -1.30
C GLY A 56 -5.64 -6.77 -2.13
N GLY A 57 -4.72 -6.70 -3.09
CA GLY A 57 -4.65 -5.62 -4.08
C GLY A 57 -5.60 -5.84 -5.26
N GLY A 58 -5.20 -5.41 -6.44
CA GLY A 58 -5.94 -5.65 -7.66
C GLY A 58 -5.04 -5.47 -8.88
N TRP A 59 -5.66 -5.57 -10.04
CA TRP A 59 -5.11 -5.04 -11.28
C TRP A 59 -6.26 -4.66 -12.21
N ILE A 60 -5.96 -3.75 -13.12
CA ILE A 60 -6.87 -3.30 -14.17
C ILE A 60 -6.20 -3.44 -15.54
N GLY A 61 -6.95 -3.99 -16.48
CA GLY A 61 -6.60 -4.02 -17.90
C GLY A 61 -7.23 -2.83 -18.60
N TYR A 62 -6.45 -2.18 -19.46
CA TYR A 62 -6.92 -1.11 -20.32
C TYR A 62 -6.16 -1.10 -21.64
N SER A 63 -6.80 -0.57 -22.67
CA SER A 63 -6.22 -0.25 -23.97
C SER A 63 -6.30 1.26 -24.18
N ILE A 64 -5.32 1.82 -24.89
CA ILE A 64 -5.30 3.22 -25.32
C ILE A 64 -4.95 3.19 -26.80
N ASP A 65 -5.74 3.86 -27.63
CA ASP A 65 -5.47 3.97 -29.07
C ASP A 65 -4.20 4.77 -29.30
N GLU A 66 -3.30 4.24 -30.14
CA GLU A 66 -2.02 4.87 -30.51
C GLU A 66 -1.22 5.42 -29.31
N PRO A 67 -0.86 4.58 -28.33
CA PRO A 67 -0.32 5.06 -27.07
C PRO A 67 1.10 5.60 -27.23
N THR A 68 1.33 6.83 -26.78
CA THR A 68 2.68 7.37 -26.60
C THR A 68 3.32 6.83 -25.32
N ALA A 69 4.64 6.90 -25.20
CA ALA A 69 5.34 6.55 -23.96
C ALA A 69 4.83 7.38 -22.76
N ALA A 70 4.48 8.65 -22.99
CA ALA A 70 3.97 9.53 -21.95
C ALA A 70 2.57 9.11 -21.46
N THR A 71 1.67 8.74 -22.37
CA THR A 71 0.31 8.31 -22.00
C THR A 71 0.34 6.98 -21.25
N LEU A 72 1.22 6.04 -21.65
CA LEU A 72 1.41 4.78 -20.93
C LEU A 72 1.96 5.01 -19.52
N VAL A 73 2.96 5.89 -19.35
CA VAL A 73 3.48 6.23 -18.03
C VAL A 73 2.41 6.91 -17.18
N ALA A 74 1.64 7.85 -17.75
CA ALA A 74 0.59 8.55 -17.04
C ALA A 74 -0.54 7.60 -16.58
N ALA A 75 -1.04 6.73 -17.47
CA ALA A 75 -2.05 5.73 -17.10
C ALA A 75 -1.51 4.73 -16.07
N THR A 76 -0.28 4.25 -16.25
CA THR A 76 0.31 3.30 -15.30
C THR A 76 0.64 3.92 -13.95
N LEU A 77 0.93 5.22 -13.87
CA LEU A 77 1.13 5.91 -12.59
C LEU A 77 -0.15 6.55 -12.05
N GLY A 78 -1.26 6.47 -12.77
CA GLY A 78 -2.52 7.14 -12.43
C GLY A 78 -3.01 6.81 -11.03
N GLY A 79 -2.95 5.54 -10.63
CA GLY A 79 -3.28 5.09 -9.27
C GLY A 79 -2.42 5.75 -8.19
N ILE A 80 -1.09 5.69 -8.34
CA ILE A 80 -0.12 6.32 -7.44
C ILE A 80 -0.36 7.85 -7.35
N ILE A 81 -0.55 8.52 -8.48
CA ILE A 81 -0.76 9.97 -8.54
C ILE A 81 -2.04 10.33 -7.80
N LEU A 82 -3.14 9.62 -8.08
CA LEU A 82 -4.44 9.90 -7.47
C LEU A 82 -4.39 9.70 -5.95
N GLU A 83 -3.80 8.60 -5.46
CA GLU A 83 -3.63 8.37 -4.02
C GLU A 83 -2.82 9.48 -3.35
N ALA A 84 -1.70 9.89 -3.95
CA ALA A 84 -0.87 10.95 -3.43
C ALA A 84 -1.63 12.28 -3.36
N VAL A 85 -2.38 12.64 -4.41
CA VAL A 85 -3.17 13.87 -4.48
C VAL A 85 -4.30 13.86 -3.45
N LEU A 86 -5.11 12.79 -3.40
CA LEU A 86 -6.21 12.68 -2.45
C LEU A 86 -5.71 12.61 -1.00
N GLY A 87 -4.64 11.88 -0.76
CA GLY A 87 -4.00 11.79 0.55
C GLY A 87 -3.47 13.14 1.03
N ALA A 88 -2.76 13.87 0.16
CA ALA A 88 -2.27 15.21 0.45
C ALA A 88 -3.42 16.20 0.66
N ALA A 89 -4.48 16.15 -0.15
CA ALA A 89 -5.66 16.99 -0.01
C ALA A 89 -6.35 16.75 1.35
N LEU A 90 -6.52 15.49 1.77
CA LEU A 90 -7.05 15.15 3.10
C LEU A 90 -6.16 15.69 4.22
N VAL A 91 -4.85 15.49 4.12
CA VAL A 91 -3.89 15.96 5.12
C VAL A 91 -3.90 17.48 5.26
N ILE A 92 -3.77 18.20 4.15
CA ILE A 92 -3.64 19.66 4.11
C ILE A 92 -4.99 20.32 4.42
N GLY A 93 -6.06 19.86 3.80
CA GLY A 93 -7.40 20.39 3.99
C GLY A 93 -7.85 20.28 5.45
N LEU A 94 -7.66 19.11 6.06
CA LEU A 94 -8.01 18.90 7.47
C LEU A 94 -7.06 19.65 8.42
N ALA A 95 -5.78 19.81 8.08
CA ALA A 95 -4.87 20.64 8.88
C ALA A 95 -5.28 22.13 8.88
N ARG A 96 -5.73 22.65 7.73
CA ARG A 96 -6.26 24.02 7.63
C ARG A 96 -7.57 24.20 8.40
N ALA A 97 -8.47 23.22 8.31
CA ALA A 97 -9.70 23.22 9.09
C ALA A 97 -9.40 23.20 10.61
N ASP A 98 -8.46 22.36 11.04
CA ASP A 98 -8.02 22.23 12.44
C ASP A 98 -7.40 23.54 12.97
N ALA A 99 -6.58 24.23 12.16
CA ALA A 99 -6.01 25.52 12.53
C ALA A 99 -7.09 26.59 12.83
N ARG A 100 -8.20 26.55 12.08
CA ARG A 100 -9.35 27.47 12.24
C ARG A 100 -10.34 27.02 13.31
N ALA A 101 -10.23 25.78 13.77
CA ALA A 101 -11.15 25.21 14.75
C ALA A 101 -10.86 25.71 16.18
N THR A 102 -11.90 25.72 17.02
CA THR A 102 -11.78 26.02 18.46
C THR A 102 -10.89 24.98 19.15
N ALA A 103 -10.32 25.32 20.32
CA ALA A 103 -9.46 24.39 21.08
C ALA A 103 -10.13 23.03 21.35
N ALA A 104 -11.44 23.03 21.62
CA ALA A 104 -12.25 21.82 21.82
C ALA A 104 -12.44 20.98 20.53
N ALA A 105 -12.47 21.62 19.35
CA ALA A 105 -12.57 20.91 18.08
C ALA A 105 -11.22 20.33 17.61
N ARG A 106 -10.09 20.91 18.05
CA ARG A 106 -8.72 20.42 17.74
C ARG A 106 -8.34 19.09 18.39
N THR A 107 -9.14 18.62 19.33
CA THR A 107 -9.00 17.30 19.96
C THR A 107 -9.88 16.24 19.30
N ASN A 108 -10.57 16.57 18.20
CA ASN A 108 -11.45 15.63 17.51
C ASN A 108 -10.66 14.45 16.90
N LEU A 109 -10.82 13.28 17.53
CA LEU A 109 -10.19 12.03 17.12
C LEU A 109 -10.50 11.65 15.66
N ALA A 110 -11.72 11.94 15.16
CA ALA A 110 -12.11 11.60 13.80
C ALA A 110 -11.29 12.38 12.76
N ILE A 111 -11.03 13.67 12.99
CA ILE A 111 -10.18 14.50 12.11
C ILE A 111 -8.75 13.95 12.08
N ARG A 112 -8.22 13.55 13.25
CA ARG A 112 -6.87 12.98 13.35
C ARG A 112 -6.74 11.64 12.65
N ILE A 113 -7.76 10.78 12.79
CA ILE A 113 -7.82 9.50 12.05
C ILE A 113 -7.89 9.76 10.55
N ALA A 114 -8.75 10.66 10.09
CA ALA A 114 -8.86 11.01 8.67
C ALA A 114 -7.54 11.59 8.10
N ARG A 115 -6.83 12.42 8.88
CA ARG A 115 -5.47 12.86 8.53
C ARG A 115 -4.47 11.70 8.48
N GLY A 116 -4.60 10.74 9.40
CA GLY A 116 -3.83 9.50 9.39
C GLY A 116 -4.08 8.66 8.13
N VAL A 117 -5.34 8.54 7.69
CA VAL A 117 -5.72 7.88 6.44
C VAL A 117 -5.11 8.61 5.24
N GLY A 118 -5.23 9.94 5.18
CA GLY A 118 -4.60 10.71 4.11
C GLY A 118 -3.07 10.54 4.06
N ALA A 119 -2.42 10.51 5.23
CA ALA A 119 -0.99 10.23 5.32
C ALA A 119 -0.64 8.79 4.88
N ALA A 120 -1.51 7.82 5.18
CA ALA A 120 -1.34 6.44 4.74
C ALA A 120 -1.42 6.34 3.21
N PHE A 121 -2.32 7.06 2.54
CA PHE A 121 -2.37 7.11 1.07
C PHE A 121 -1.11 7.72 0.46
N VAL A 122 -0.62 8.85 0.99
CA VAL A 122 0.65 9.42 0.51
C VAL A 122 1.81 8.45 0.74
N GLY A 123 1.88 7.84 1.93
CA GLY A 123 2.92 6.85 2.24
C GLY A 123 2.85 5.62 1.34
N HIS A 124 1.64 5.14 1.04
CA HIS A 124 1.40 4.01 0.15
C HIS A 124 1.84 4.33 -1.29
N ALA A 125 1.41 5.47 -1.83
CA ALA A 125 1.82 5.94 -3.15
C ALA A 125 3.35 6.07 -3.27
N CYS A 126 4.01 6.68 -2.27
CA CYS A 126 5.47 6.81 -2.26
C CYS A 126 6.16 5.44 -2.15
N TRP A 127 5.64 4.51 -1.35
CA TRP A 127 6.15 3.15 -1.21
C TRP A 127 6.06 2.38 -2.53
N TYR A 128 4.88 2.38 -3.16
CA TYR A 128 4.64 1.72 -4.44
C TYR A 128 5.53 2.30 -5.54
N PHE A 129 5.60 3.63 -5.62
CA PHE A 129 6.46 4.29 -6.59
C PHE A 129 7.94 3.95 -6.37
N ALA A 130 8.42 4.01 -5.12
CA ALA A 130 9.81 3.70 -4.79
C ALA A 130 10.17 2.25 -5.14
N THR A 131 9.37 1.30 -4.66
CA THR A 131 9.68 -0.13 -4.81
C THR A 131 9.42 -0.63 -6.23
N GLY A 132 8.34 -0.19 -6.86
CA GLY A 132 8.04 -0.52 -8.26
C GLY A 132 9.07 0.06 -9.22
N THR A 133 9.51 1.31 -9.01
CA THR A 133 10.55 1.94 -9.85
C THR A 133 11.91 1.26 -9.67
N TRP A 134 12.25 0.88 -8.43
CA TRP A 134 13.49 0.16 -8.15
C TRP A 134 13.52 -1.21 -8.83
N HIS A 135 12.50 -2.04 -8.57
CA HIS A 135 12.48 -3.46 -8.93
C HIS A 135 11.80 -3.77 -10.28
N GLY A 136 11.13 -2.79 -10.88
CA GLY A 136 10.43 -2.93 -12.15
C GLY A 136 9.26 -3.91 -12.07
N TYR A 137 8.29 -3.65 -11.20
CA TYR A 137 7.04 -4.41 -11.14
C TYR A 137 5.85 -3.49 -10.90
N GLY A 138 4.64 -4.00 -11.14
CA GLY A 138 3.41 -3.24 -10.99
C GLY A 138 3.48 -1.91 -11.75
N ASP A 139 2.96 -0.88 -11.10
CA ASP A 139 2.87 0.50 -11.62
C ASP A 139 4.23 1.13 -11.91
N GLY A 140 5.29 0.66 -11.25
CA GLY A 140 6.63 1.20 -11.42
C GLY A 140 7.37 0.64 -12.64
N LEU A 141 6.83 -0.37 -13.33
CA LEU A 141 7.52 -1.03 -14.45
C LEU A 141 7.84 -0.07 -15.62
N PRO A 142 6.93 0.78 -16.11
CA PRO A 142 7.26 1.73 -17.18
C PRO A 142 8.33 2.72 -16.73
N THR A 143 8.23 3.25 -15.51
CA THR A 143 9.19 4.18 -14.92
C THR A 143 10.57 3.56 -14.78
N HIS A 144 10.64 2.31 -14.31
CA HIS A 144 11.88 1.54 -14.24
C HIS A 144 12.57 1.44 -15.61
N ARG A 145 11.82 1.18 -16.67
CA ARG A 145 12.34 1.06 -18.04
C ARG A 145 12.75 2.42 -18.62
N ALA A 146 11.93 3.44 -18.44
CA ALA A 146 12.14 4.76 -18.99
C ALA A 146 13.36 5.47 -18.38
N LEU A 147 13.60 5.30 -17.08
CA LEU A 147 14.66 6.03 -16.37
C LEU A 147 16.04 5.38 -16.49
N GLY A 148 16.14 4.11 -16.91
CA GLY A 148 17.41 3.39 -16.84
C GLY A 148 18.01 3.49 -15.43
N ASP A 149 19.29 3.82 -15.31
CA ASP A 149 19.97 3.87 -14.01
C ASP A 149 19.58 5.07 -13.14
N ALA A 150 18.95 6.11 -13.72
CA ALA A 150 18.39 7.21 -12.95
C ALA A 150 17.22 6.77 -12.03
N ARG A 151 16.69 5.55 -12.22
CA ARG A 151 15.65 4.98 -11.36
C ARG A 151 16.08 4.85 -9.90
N TYR A 152 17.36 4.59 -9.64
CA TYR A 152 17.87 4.36 -8.28
C TYR A 152 17.79 5.60 -7.39
N PRO A 153 18.36 6.77 -7.76
CA PRO A 153 18.21 7.98 -6.95
C PRO A 153 16.74 8.42 -6.81
N ILE A 154 15.92 8.27 -7.85
CA ILE A 154 14.49 8.61 -7.80
C ILE A 154 13.74 7.72 -6.80
N ALA A 155 13.97 6.40 -6.84
CA ALA A 155 13.39 5.46 -5.90
C ALA A 155 13.85 5.71 -4.47
N ILE A 156 15.12 6.09 -4.26
CA ILE A 156 15.64 6.46 -2.93
C ILE A 156 14.91 7.69 -2.39
N VAL A 157 14.76 8.75 -3.19
CA VAL A 157 14.04 9.96 -2.78
C VAL A 157 12.59 9.64 -2.40
N ALA A 158 11.89 8.83 -3.19
CA ALA A 158 10.54 8.38 -2.86
C ALA A 158 10.49 7.50 -1.59
N GLY A 159 11.49 6.65 -1.37
CA GLY A 159 11.63 5.86 -0.15
C GLY A 159 11.86 6.73 1.11
N LEU A 160 12.67 7.79 0.98
CA LEU A 160 12.87 8.77 2.04
C LEU A 160 11.57 9.54 2.33
N ALA A 161 10.83 9.95 1.28
CA ALA A 161 9.52 10.58 1.42
C ALA A 161 8.53 9.67 2.16
N THR A 162 8.50 8.38 1.82
CA THR A 162 7.68 7.36 2.51
C THR A 162 8.00 7.33 4.00
N SER A 163 9.29 7.30 4.34
CA SER A 163 9.77 7.27 5.73
C SER A 163 9.41 8.55 6.49
N ALA A 164 9.58 9.73 5.87
CA ALA A 164 9.18 11.01 6.43
C ALA A 164 7.68 11.11 6.69
N VAL A 165 6.84 10.65 5.75
CA VAL A 165 5.39 10.61 5.89
C VAL A 165 4.98 9.66 7.02
N ALA A 166 5.60 8.47 7.10
CA ALA A 166 5.34 7.51 8.16
C ALA A 166 5.69 8.06 9.55
N TRP A 167 6.85 8.71 9.68
CA TRP A 167 7.25 9.39 10.92
C TRP A 167 6.25 10.46 11.32
N TRP A 168 5.85 11.31 10.38
CA TRP A 168 4.92 12.40 10.62
C TRP A 168 3.52 11.89 10.98
N ALA A 169 3.01 10.89 10.26
CA ALA A 169 1.73 10.24 10.54
C ALA A 169 1.72 9.62 11.95
N ALA A 170 2.77 8.86 12.28
CA ALA A 170 2.94 8.26 13.60
C ALA A 170 2.92 9.33 14.71
N ARG A 171 3.66 10.42 14.52
CA ARG A 171 3.70 11.55 15.46
C ARG A 171 2.34 12.22 15.66
N LEU A 172 1.54 12.34 14.60
CA LEU A 172 0.23 12.99 14.66
C LEU A 172 -0.85 12.12 15.29
N VAL A 173 -0.88 10.83 14.92
CA VAL A 173 -1.99 9.94 15.23
C VAL A 173 -1.77 9.24 16.56
N LEU A 174 -0.57 8.71 16.82
CA LEU A 174 -0.33 7.81 17.96
C LEU A 174 -0.49 8.52 19.31
N GLY A 175 -0.16 9.81 19.38
CA GLY A 175 -0.37 10.62 20.59
C GLY A 175 -1.85 10.75 20.95
N ALA A 176 -2.72 10.85 19.95
CA ALA A 176 -4.17 10.90 20.15
C ALA A 176 -4.78 9.51 20.42
N LEU A 177 -4.24 8.46 19.82
CA LEU A 177 -4.68 7.09 20.11
C LEU A 177 -4.31 6.65 21.53
N ALA A 178 -3.13 7.04 22.02
CA ALA A 178 -2.66 6.71 23.36
C ALA A 178 -3.61 7.25 24.45
N THR A 179 -4.28 8.36 24.18
CA THR A 179 -5.12 9.05 25.15
C THR A 179 -6.51 8.44 25.29
N VAL A 180 -6.87 7.52 24.40
CA VAL A 180 -8.09 6.71 24.47
C VAL A 180 -7.96 5.62 25.56
N ILE A 181 -6.73 5.25 25.92
CA ILE A 181 -6.44 4.16 26.85
C ILE A 181 -6.26 4.72 28.27
N PRO A 182 -6.98 4.21 29.29
CA PRO A 182 -6.75 4.61 30.68
C PRO A 182 -5.41 4.07 31.21
N GLY A 183 -4.83 4.72 32.22
CA GLY A 183 -3.63 4.25 32.92
C GLY A 183 -2.34 5.01 32.59
N SER A 184 -1.20 4.41 32.94
CA SER A 184 0.13 5.02 32.81
C SER A 184 0.56 5.20 31.35
N ARG A 185 1.49 6.12 31.08
CA ARG A 185 2.03 6.37 29.73
C ARG A 185 2.57 5.10 29.06
N ARG A 186 3.24 4.22 29.82
CA ARG A 186 3.76 2.94 29.31
C ARG A 186 2.63 1.99 28.94
N ALA A 187 1.62 1.85 29.79
CA ALA A 187 0.45 1.00 29.51
C ALA A 187 -0.33 1.49 28.29
N ARG A 188 -0.48 2.81 28.12
CA ARG A 188 -1.09 3.43 26.94
C ARG A 188 -0.33 3.14 25.66
N ALA A 189 0.99 3.34 25.68
CA ALA A 189 1.85 3.05 24.53
C ALA A 189 1.79 1.56 24.15
N GLY A 190 1.90 0.66 25.14
CA GLY A 190 1.79 -0.78 24.92
C GLY A 190 0.44 -1.19 24.34
N ALA A 191 -0.66 -0.62 24.84
CA ALA A 191 -2.00 -0.83 24.30
C ALA A 191 -2.13 -0.40 22.84
N VAL A 192 -1.65 0.80 22.49
CA VAL A 192 -1.71 1.30 21.10
C VAL A 192 -0.91 0.40 20.17
N VAL A 193 0.31 0.02 20.56
CA VAL A 193 1.15 -0.89 19.77
C VAL A 193 0.47 -2.24 19.59
N ALA A 194 -0.09 -2.81 20.66
CA ALA A 194 -0.84 -4.07 20.59
C ALA A 194 -2.07 -3.96 19.69
N SER A 195 -2.87 -2.89 19.82
CA SER A 195 -4.05 -2.66 18.97
C SER A 195 -3.69 -2.50 17.51
N LEU A 196 -2.61 -1.77 17.19
CA LEU A 196 -2.11 -1.63 15.82
C LEU A 196 -1.61 -2.97 15.26
N GLY A 197 -0.82 -3.71 16.04
CA GLY A 197 -0.31 -5.02 15.65
C GLY A 197 -1.45 -5.99 15.34
N ILE A 198 -2.45 -6.09 16.22
CA ILE A 198 -3.61 -6.96 16.02
C ILE A 198 -4.42 -6.50 14.80
N ALA A 199 -4.72 -5.20 14.67
CA ALA A 199 -5.46 -4.68 13.52
C ALA A 199 -4.72 -4.93 12.20
N ALA A 200 -3.41 -4.73 12.15
CA ALA A 200 -2.59 -5.01 10.98
C ALA A 200 -2.60 -6.51 10.63
N THR A 201 -2.46 -7.40 11.61
CA THR A 201 -2.56 -8.86 11.40
C THR A 201 -3.92 -9.25 10.82
N LEU A 202 -5.02 -8.68 11.36
CA LEU A 202 -6.37 -8.94 10.86
C LEU A 202 -6.60 -8.44 9.42
N LEU A 203 -5.81 -7.48 8.94
CA LEU A 203 -5.86 -7.00 7.55
C LEU A 203 -4.95 -7.84 6.63
N VAL A 204 -3.73 -8.12 7.06
CA VAL A 204 -2.70 -8.78 6.23
C VAL A 204 -2.97 -10.27 6.06
N VAL A 205 -3.40 -10.97 7.12
CA VAL A 205 -3.58 -12.43 7.05
C VAL A 205 -4.64 -12.83 6.02
N PRO A 206 -5.85 -12.22 5.98
CA PRO A 206 -6.82 -12.52 4.93
C PRO A 206 -6.31 -12.23 3.52
N ALA A 207 -5.55 -11.14 3.33
CA ALA A 207 -4.96 -10.80 2.04
C ALA A 207 -3.97 -11.87 1.56
N VAL A 208 -3.08 -12.33 2.46
CA VAL A 208 -2.11 -13.40 2.15
C VAL A 208 -2.82 -14.70 1.82
N ILE A 209 -3.81 -15.10 2.62
CA ILE A 209 -4.63 -16.29 2.37
C ILE A 209 -5.33 -16.18 1.02
N GLU A 210 -5.92 -15.03 0.73
CA GLU A 210 -6.62 -14.80 -0.53
C GLU A 210 -5.68 -14.94 -1.74
N PHE A 211 -4.49 -14.35 -1.70
CA PHE A 211 -3.50 -14.51 -2.76
C PHE A 211 -3.08 -15.97 -2.98
N GLN A 212 -2.95 -16.74 -1.88
CA GLN A 212 -2.62 -18.16 -1.95
C GLN A 212 -3.76 -19.01 -2.54
N LEU A 213 -5.01 -18.71 -2.17
CA LEU A 213 -6.18 -19.49 -2.58
C LEU A 213 -6.68 -19.13 -3.99
N ARG A 214 -6.65 -17.84 -4.36
CA ARG A 214 -7.20 -17.36 -5.64
C ARG A 214 -6.16 -17.32 -6.76
N GLY A 215 -4.87 -17.42 -6.44
CA GLY A 215 -3.76 -17.66 -7.37
C GLY A 215 -3.94 -17.07 -8.78
N ASP A 216 -3.87 -15.74 -8.91
CA ASP A 216 -4.04 -15.09 -10.21
C ASP A 216 -2.71 -14.99 -10.97
N GLN A 217 -2.63 -15.65 -12.13
CA GLN A 217 -1.40 -15.67 -12.93
C GLN A 217 -1.02 -14.29 -13.46
N ARG A 218 -2.02 -13.47 -13.82
CA ARG A 218 -1.79 -12.12 -14.36
C ARG A 218 -1.22 -11.19 -13.29
N TYR A 219 -1.79 -11.20 -12.08
CA TYR A 219 -1.26 -10.49 -10.93
C TYR A 219 0.17 -10.95 -10.61
N GLY A 220 0.43 -12.25 -10.61
CA GLY A 220 1.78 -12.80 -10.44
C GLY A 220 2.78 -12.28 -11.49
N ALA A 221 2.36 -12.20 -12.75
CA ALA A 221 3.18 -11.67 -13.84
C ALA A 221 3.44 -10.15 -13.72
N ILE A 222 2.43 -9.39 -13.27
CA ILE A 222 2.52 -7.94 -13.00
C ILE A 222 3.50 -7.68 -11.84
N MET A 223 3.40 -8.44 -10.76
CA MET A 223 4.21 -8.28 -9.56
C MET A 223 5.61 -8.92 -9.64
N LYS A 224 5.89 -9.69 -10.70
CA LYS A 224 7.23 -10.26 -10.95
C LYS A 224 8.26 -9.15 -11.14
N ARG A 225 9.44 -9.26 -10.53
CA ARG A 225 10.50 -8.25 -10.67
C ARG A 225 11.10 -8.30 -12.07
N GLU A 226 11.58 -7.16 -12.59
CA GLU A 226 12.19 -7.11 -13.92
C GLU A 226 13.47 -7.96 -13.99
N GLY A 227 14.26 -8.01 -12.91
CA GLY A 227 15.41 -8.93 -12.81
C GLY A 227 15.02 -10.41 -12.99
N ASP A 228 13.93 -10.84 -12.35
CA ASP A 228 13.41 -12.21 -12.50
C ASP A 228 12.87 -12.44 -13.92
N ARG A 229 12.20 -11.45 -14.52
CA ARG A 229 11.76 -11.54 -15.93
C ARG A 229 12.94 -11.67 -16.89
N ARG A 230 14.05 -10.98 -16.64
CA ARG A 230 15.28 -11.09 -17.44
C ARG A 230 15.92 -12.47 -17.30
N ALA A 231 16.03 -12.96 -16.07
CA ALA A 231 16.54 -14.30 -15.79
C ALA A 231 15.72 -15.38 -16.53
N ASP A 232 14.40 -15.30 -16.50
CA ASP A 232 13.51 -16.21 -17.24
C ASP A 232 13.74 -16.14 -18.76
N ARG A 233 13.84 -14.93 -19.33
CA ARG A 233 14.06 -14.75 -20.77
C ARG A 233 15.41 -15.31 -21.22
N GLU A 234 16.47 -15.07 -20.43
CA GLU A 234 17.80 -15.64 -20.68
C GLU A 234 17.79 -17.16 -20.55
N LEU A 235 17.12 -17.71 -19.53
CA LEU A 235 16.98 -19.16 -19.35
C LEU A 235 16.25 -19.79 -20.54
N ALA A 236 15.16 -19.19 -21.00
CA ALA A 236 14.42 -19.65 -22.16
C ALA A 236 15.25 -19.55 -23.46
N ALA A 237 16.06 -18.50 -23.61
CA ALA A 237 16.97 -18.35 -24.75
C ALA A 237 18.06 -19.44 -24.75
N TRP A 238 18.68 -19.68 -23.59
CA TRP A 238 19.66 -20.75 -23.40
C TRP A 238 19.06 -22.13 -23.69
N GLN A 239 17.83 -22.40 -23.25
CA GLN A 239 17.13 -23.66 -23.55
C GLN A 239 16.91 -23.85 -25.06
N ARG A 240 16.47 -22.80 -25.75
CA ARG A 240 16.29 -22.83 -27.22
C ARG A 240 17.62 -23.07 -27.95
N GLU A 241 18.69 -22.45 -27.49
CA GLU A 241 20.02 -22.65 -28.06
C GLU A 241 20.51 -24.10 -27.86
N ARG A 242 20.37 -24.66 -26.66
CA ARG A 242 20.71 -26.06 -26.39
C ARG A 242 19.90 -27.03 -27.25
N ALA A 243 18.60 -26.80 -27.39
CA ALA A 243 17.72 -27.61 -28.24
C ALA A 243 18.14 -27.56 -29.72
N ARG A 244 18.56 -26.40 -30.23
CA ARG A 244 19.08 -26.27 -31.61
C ARG A 244 20.35 -27.09 -31.86
N HIS A 245 21.14 -27.35 -30.83
CA HIS A 245 22.34 -28.19 -30.89
C HIS A 245 22.06 -29.67 -30.53
N GLY A 246 20.78 -30.07 -30.45
CA GLY A 246 20.39 -31.44 -30.14
C GLY A 246 20.70 -31.88 -28.70
N ALA A 247 21.00 -30.95 -27.79
CA ALA A 247 21.32 -31.27 -26.42
C ALA A 247 20.05 -31.59 -25.61
N VAL A 248 20.03 -32.73 -24.93
CA VAL A 248 19.02 -33.05 -23.91
C VAL A 248 19.35 -32.26 -22.65
N ILE A 249 18.40 -31.45 -22.17
CA ILE A 249 18.60 -30.61 -21.00
C ILE A 249 18.22 -31.39 -19.74
N ASP A 250 19.23 -31.86 -19.02
CA ASP A 250 19.06 -32.42 -17.68
C ASP A 250 18.40 -31.37 -16.74
N PRO A 251 17.32 -31.73 -16.00
CA PRO A 251 16.72 -30.88 -14.98
C PRO A 251 17.72 -30.24 -14.00
N ALA A 252 18.78 -30.96 -13.60
CA ALA A 252 19.79 -30.43 -12.68
C ALA A 252 20.63 -29.31 -13.34
N VAL A 253 20.99 -29.47 -14.61
CA VAL A 253 21.69 -28.45 -15.40
C VAL A 253 20.81 -27.22 -15.62
N ARG A 254 19.53 -27.43 -15.94
CA ARG A 254 18.55 -26.34 -16.06
C ARG A 254 18.43 -25.56 -14.75
N GLU A 255 18.34 -26.25 -13.62
CA GLU A 255 18.20 -25.62 -12.31
C GLU A 255 19.47 -24.85 -11.90
N ALA A 256 20.65 -25.43 -12.16
CA ALA A 256 21.92 -24.75 -11.94
C ALA A 256 22.03 -23.47 -12.77
N GLU A 257 21.63 -23.52 -14.04
CA GLU A 257 21.60 -22.35 -14.92
C GLU A 257 20.58 -21.30 -14.45
N ALA A 258 19.39 -21.73 -14.03
CA ALA A 258 18.37 -20.83 -13.47
C ALA A 258 18.89 -20.11 -12.21
N ARG A 259 19.57 -20.82 -11.30
CA ARG A 259 20.20 -20.23 -10.11
C ARG A 259 21.31 -19.24 -10.49
N ARG A 260 22.14 -19.56 -11.49
CA ARG A 260 23.20 -18.68 -12.00
C ARG A 260 22.62 -17.38 -12.55
N LEU A 261 21.58 -17.47 -13.38
CA LEU A 261 20.89 -16.31 -13.95
C LEU A 261 20.18 -15.47 -12.89
N ALA A 262 19.51 -16.10 -11.92
CA ALA A 262 18.90 -15.41 -10.79
C ALA A 262 19.96 -14.66 -9.96
N ALA A 263 21.13 -15.25 -9.73
CA ALA A 263 22.24 -14.57 -9.04
C ALA A 263 22.79 -13.38 -9.84
N ARG A 264 22.89 -13.51 -11.17
CA ARG A 264 23.34 -12.43 -12.07
C ARG A 264 22.40 -11.22 -12.06
N HIS A 265 21.09 -11.45 -12.02
CA HIS A 265 20.07 -10.40 -12.03
C HIS A 265 19.59 -10.02 -10.62
N ARG A 266 20.32 -10.44 -9.58
CA ARG A 266 19.97 -10.13 -8.19
C ARG A 266 20.15 -8.64 -7.92
N GLU A 267 19.07 -8.00 -7.51
CA GLU A 267 19.07 -6.60 -7.13
C GLU A 267 19.44 -6.40 -5.65
N PRO A 268 19.94 -5.22 -5.25
CA PRO A 268 20.13 -4.89 -3.84
C PRO A 268 18.82 -5.00 -3.04
N PRO A 269 18.90 -5.28 -1.72
CA PRO A 269 17.75 -5.54 -0.87
C PRO A 269 17.00 -4.25 -0.48
N PHE A 270 16.54 -3.48 -1.47
CA PHE A 270 15.93 -2.17 -1.25
C PHE A 270 14.65 -2.23 -0.43
N MET A 271 13.70 -3.10 -0.78
CA MET A 271 12.42 -3.24 -0.08
C MET A 271 12.56 -3.57 1.43
N PRO A 272 13.34 -4.57 1.88
CA PRO A 272 13.51 -4.82 3.31
C PRO A 272 14.25 -3.68 4.03
N VAL A 273 15.21 -3.02 3.38
CA VAL A 273 15.85 -1.81 3.94
C VAL A 273 14.82 -0.69 4.13
N LEU A 274 14.00 -0.43 3.12
CA LEU A 274 12.93 0.57 3.21
C LEU A 274 11.91 0.21 4.28
N ALA A 275 11.52 -1.06 4.40
CA ALA A 275 10.62 -1.54 5.46
C ALA A 275 11.18 -1.23 6.86
N LEU A 276 12.47 -1.50 7.08
CA LEU A 276 13.15 -1.19 8.34
C LEU A 276 13.21 0.31 8.62
N LEU A 277 13.47 1.13 7.59
CA LEU A 277 13.48 2.59 7.72
C LEU A 277 12.09 3.15 8.04
N VAL A 278 11.04 2.64 7.40
CA VAL A 278 9.65 3.02 7.68
C VAL A 278 9.28 2.60 9.11
N LEU A 279 9.65 1.39 9.54
CA LEU A 279 9.42 0.93 10.91
C LEU A 279 10.14 1.81 11.93
N ALA A 280 11.42 2.11 11.72
CA ALA A 280 12.19 3.02 12.57
C ALA A 280 11.57 4.42 12.60
N SER A 281 11.07 4.91 11.46
CA SER A 281 10.36 6.19 11.33
C SER A 281 9.06 6.21 12.14
N ILE A 282 8.26 5.14 12.07
CA ILE A 282 7.04 5.00 12.87
C ILE A 282 7.37 5.00 14.36
N ILE A 283 8.36 4.21 14.79
CA ILE A 283 8.78 4.09 16.19
C ILE A 283 9.26 5.45 16.72
N THR A 284 10.17 6.11 16.00
CA THR A 284 10.70 7.43 16.40
C THR A 284 9.62 8.52 16.37
N GLY A 285 8.71 8.49 15.40
CA GLY A 285 7.54 9.37 15.34
C GLY A 285 6.61 9.17 16.53
N ALA A 286 6.35 7.91 16.91
CA ALA A 286 5.55 7.54 18.08
C ALA A 286 6.14 8.11 19.37
N PHE A 287 7.46 8.00 19.57
CA PHE A 287 8.14 8.55 20.75
C PHE A 287 8.07 10.08 20.82
N ARG A 288 7.96 10.76 19.67
CA ARG A 288 7.82 12.22 19.55
C ARG A 288 6.37 12.70 19.52
N ALA A 289 5.40 11.79 19.60
CA ALA A 289 3.98 12.13 19.60
C ALA A 289 3.63 12.92 20.87
N ARG A 290 2.97 14.06 20.69
CA ARG A 290 2.44 14.85 21.81
C ARG A 290 1.14 14.22 22.31
N VAL A 291 1.07 13.96 23.60
CA VAL A 291 -0.15 13.51 24.28
C VAL A 291 -1.12 14.69 24.27
N ALA A 292 -2.22 14.59 23.54
CA ALA A 292 -3.32 15.55 23.62
C ALA A 292 -4.33 15.04 24.66
N GLU A 293 -5.17 15.90 25.25
CA GLU A 293 -6.31 15.38 26.00
C GLU A 293 -7.24 14.61 25.04
N GLY A 294 -7.47 13.34 25.35
CA GLY A 294 -8.16 12.41 24.47
C GLY A 294 -9.58 12.14 24.91
N ALA A 295 -10.48 12.10 23.93
CA ALA A 295 -11.81 11.51 24.10
C ALA A 295 -11.74 9.98 23.92
N ALA A 296 -12.58 9.26 24.64
CA ALA A 296 -12.75 7.82 24.45
C ALA A 296 -13.31 7.50 23.05
N VAL A 297 -12.98 6.33 22.50
CA VAL A 297 -13.61 5.83 21.26
C VAL A 297 -15.08 5.57 21.54
N THR A 298 -15.91 6.29 20.82
CA THR A 298 -17.37 6.28 20.95
C THR A 298 -17.99 5.14 20.14
N LYS A 299 -19.18 4.69 20.55
CA LYS A 299 -19.97 3.72 19.76
C LYS A 299 -20.25 4.24 18.35
N ARG A 300 -20.58 5.54 18.21
CA ARG A 300 -20.84 6.19 16.92
C ARG A 300 -19.66 6.08 15.96
N GLN A 301 -18.43 6.32 16.44
CA GLN A 301 -17.23 6.19 15.61
C GLN A 301 -17.05 4.74 15.11
N LEU A 302 -17.28 3.75 15.97
CA LEU A 302 -17.22 2.34 15.57
C LEU A 302 -18.30 1.99 14.56
N THR A 303 -19.54 2.44 14.75
CA THR A 303 -20.64 2.21 13.81
C THR A 303 -20.35 2.81 12.44
N VAL A 304 -19.85 4.05 12.39
CA VAL A 304 -19.48 4.71 11.13
C VAL A 304 -18.32 3.98 10.45
N ALA A 305 -17.27 3.62 11.19
CA ALA A 305 -16.15 2.88 10.63
C ALA A 305 -16.58 1.49 10.12
N ALA A 306 -17.49 0.81 10.83
CA ALA A 306 -18.05 -0.47 10.40
C ALA A 306 -18.88 -0.33 9.11
N ALA A 307 -19.75 0.67 9.03
CA ALA A 307 -20.55 0.93 7.84
C ALA A 307 -19.66 1.23 6.61
N LEU A 308 -18.60 2.03 6.79
CA LEU A 308 -17.63 2.32 5.73
C LEU A 308 -16.84 1.07 5.31
N ALA A 309 -16.38 0.26 6.28
CA ALA A 309 -15.66 -0.97 6.00
C ALA A 309 -16.52 -1.98 5.22
N ILE A 310 -17.76 -2.20 5.66
CA ILE A 310 -18.71 -3.11 5.01
C ILE A 310 -19.08 -2.57 3.62
N GLY A 311 -19.43 -1.29 3.51
CA GLY A 311 -19.82 -0.69 2.24
C GLY A 311 -18.70 -0.72 1.20
N SER A 312 -17.47 -0.39 1.61
CA SER A 312 -16.31 -0.44 0.71
C SER A 312 -15.92 -1.87 0.29
N LEU A 313 -16.02 -2.84 1.20
CA LEU A 313 -15.82 -4.25 0.86
C LEU A 313 -16.90 -4.75 -0.10
N ALA A 314 -18.16 -4.42 0.16
CA ALA A 314 -19.28 -4.77 -0.72
C ALA A 314 -19.10 -4.18 -2.12
N ALA A 315 -18.63 -2.93 -2.22
CA ALA A 315 -18.31 -2.29 -3.50
C ALA A 315 -17.19 -3.04 -4.24
N VAL A 316 -16.11 -3.41 -3.54
CA VAL A 316 -15.01 -4.23 -4.14
C VAL A 316 -15.54 -5.57 -4.65
N ILE A 317 -16.35 -6.27 -3.87
CA ILE A 317 -16.93 -7.56 -4.28
C ILE A 317 -17.86 -7.39 -5.49
N ALA A 318 -18.72 -6.38 -5.47
CA ALA A 318 -19.65 -6.11 -6.57
C ALA A 318 -18.89 -5.78 -7.87
N LEU A 319 -17.83 -4.97 -7.78
CA LEU A 319 -16.97 -4.65 -8.93
C LEU A 319 -16.18 -5.87 -9.42
N ASP A 320 -15.60 -6.67 -8.52
CA ASP A 320 -14.91 -7.91 -8.90
C ASP A 320 -15.87 -8.85 -9.64
N ILE A 321 -17.11 -9.01 -9.17
CA ILE A 321 -18.12 -9.87 -9.82
C ILE A 321 -18.60 -9.30 -11.16
N ALA A 322 -18.75 -7.98 -11.28
CA ALA A 322 -19.25 -7.34 -12.51
C ALA A 322 -18.28 -7.46 -13.70
N PHE A 323 -17.01 -7.76 -13.44
CA PHE A 323 -15.94 -7.93 -14.44
C PHE A 323 -15.46 -9.39 -14.58
N LEU A 324 -16.15 -10.36 -13.94
CA LEU A 324 -15.97 -11.80 -14.20
C LEU A 324 -16.72 -12.25 -15.46
#